data_AF-A0A151QSH0-F1
#
_entry.id   AF-A0A151QSH0-F1
#
_cell.length_a   1.000
_cell.length_b   1.000
_cell.length_c   1.000
_cell.angle_alpha   90.00
_cell.angle_beta   90.00
_cell.angle_gamma   90.00
#
_symmetry.space_group_name_H-M   'P 1'
#
loop_
_entity.id
_entity.type
_entity.pdbx_description
1 polymer ?
#
loop_
_entity_poly.entity_id
_entity_poly.type
_entity_poly.pdbx_seq_one_letter_code
_entity_poly.pdbx_strand_id
1 'polypeptide(L)' 'MGEVILHIQVGPTIFNVEFHVMDIAPAYSFLLGRPWIHQARVVPSTLHQKVKFVVDHKLVVVQAEEDYQ' A
#
# COMPACT_ATOMS: atom_id res chain seq x y z
N MET A 1 6.90 14.20 -16.14
CA MET A 1 6.31 13.33 -15.10
C MET A 1 4.87 13.07 -15.50
N GLY A 2 4.45 11.82 -15.45
CA GLY A 2 3.04 11.45 -15.66
C GLY A 2 2.41 11.06 -14.33
N GLU A 3 1.10 11.17 -14.26
CA GLU A 3 0.30 10.65 -13.15
C GLU A 3 -0.57 9.51 -13.69
N VAL A 4 -0.76 8.48 -12.89
CA VAL A 4 -1.62 7.34 -13.23
C VAL A 4 -2.38 6.88 -12.00
N ILE A 5 -3.67 6.58 -12.18
CA ILE A 5 -4.48 5.95 -11.14
C ILE A 5 -4.39 4.45 -11.34
N LEU A 6 -3.95 3.74 -10.29
CA LEU A 6 -3.89 2.29 -10.28
C LEU A 6 -4.82 1.74 -9.20
N HIS A 7 -5.46 0.62 -9.54
CA HIS A 7 -6.22 -0.19 -8.60
C HIS A 7 -5.26 -1.17 -7.92
N ILE A 8 -4.93 -0.93 -6.65
CA ILE A 8 -4.08 -1.83 -5.86
C ILE A 8 -4.94 -2.65 -4.91
N GLN A 9 -4.66 -3.95 -4.82
CA GLN A 9 -5.29 -4.80 -3.81
C GLN A 9 -4.37 -4.92 -2.60
N VAL A 10 -4.88 -4.58 -1.41
CA VAL A 10 -4.17 -4.75 -0.14
C VAL A 10 -5.06 -5.55 0.78
N GLY A 11 -4.67 -6.80 1.06
CA GLY A 11 -5.53 -7.76 1.74
C GLY A 11 -6.85 -7.97 0.97
N PRO A 12 -8.02 -7.88 1.63
CA PRO A 12 -9.33 -8.04 1.01
C PRO A 12 -9.89 -6.75 0.37
N THR A 13 -9.12 -5.66 0.31
CA THR A 13 -9.61 -4.32 -0.08
C THR A 13 -8.87 -3.79 -1.29
N ILE A 14 -9.60 -3.18 -2.22
CA ILE A 14 -9.06 -2.49 -3.39
C ILE A 14 -9.00 -0.99 -3.11
N PHE A 15 -7.87 -0.37 -3.40
CA PHE A 15 -7.65 1.08 -3.30
C PHE A 15 -7.35 1.67 -4.67
N ASN A 16 -7.93 2.83 -4.94
CA ASN A 16 -7.58 3.64 -6.11
C ASN A 16 -6.51 4.63 -5.65
N VAL A 17 -5.29 4.48 -6.14
CA VAL A 17 -4.15 5.30 -5.72
C VAL A 17 -3.55 5.99 -6.92
N GLU A 18 -3.39 7.29 -6.81
CA GLU A 18 -2.65 8.10 -7.78
C GLU A 18 -1.15 7.95 -7.54
N PHE A 19 -0.43 7.55 -8.58
CA PHE A 19 1.02 7.40 -8.57
C PHE A 19 1.67 8.36 -9.56
N HIS A 20 2.85 8.83 -9.18
CA HIS A 20 3.73 9.52 -10.11
C HIS A 20 4.59 8.51 -10.86
N VAL A 21 4.60 8.60 -12.19
CA VAL A 21 5.44 7.81 -13.07
C VAL A 21 6.82 8.46 -13.18
N MET A 22 7.85 7.68 -12.83
CA MET A 22 9.25 8.08 -12.88
C MET A 22 10.00 7.23 -13.90
N ASP A 23 10.79 7.88 -14.76
CA ASP A 23 11.68 7.22 -15.72
C ASP A 23 13.05 6.97 -15.10
N ILE A 24 13.10 6.03 -14.16
CA ILE A 24 14.31 5.60 -13.43
C ILE A 24 14.30 4.06 -13.30
N ALA A 25 15.41 3.49 -12.82
CA ALA A 25 15.49 2.07 -12.48
C ALA A 25 15.44 1.87 -10.93
N PRO A 26 14.25 1.84 -10.31
CA PRO A 26 14.11 1.69 -8.87
C PRO A 26 14.25 0.22 -8.44
N ALA A 27 14.58 -0.01 -7.17
CA ALA A 27 14.54 -1.34 -6.55
C ALA A 27 13.11 -1.77 -6.12
N TYR A 28 12.07 -1.05 -6.54
CA TYR A 28 10.67 -1.28 -6.16
C TYR A 28 9.72 -0.91 -7.31
N SER A 29 8.57 -1.59 -7.41
CA SER A 29 7.57 -1.28 -8.44
C SER A 29 6.62 -0.14 -8.06
N PHE A 30 6.20 -0.08 -6.79
CA PHE A 30 5.26 0.93 -6.29
C PHE A 30 5.69 1.42 -4.91
N LEU A 31 5.53 2.72 -4.66
CA LEU A 31 5.80 3.33 -3.35
C LEU A 31 4.52 3.99 -2.82
N LEU A 32 3.96 3.41 -1.75
CA LEU A 32 2.77 3.97 -1.10
C LEU A 32 3.19 5.01 -0.08
N GLY A 33 2.99 6.28 -0.44
CA GLY A 33 3.35 7.41 0.39
C GLY A 33 2.31 7.74 1.48
N ARG A 34 2.61 8.81 2.21
CA ARG A 34 1.73 9.39 3.25
C ARG A 34 0.28 9.63 2.79
N PRO A 35 -0.01 10.12 1.57
CA PRO A 35 -1.38 10.34 1.13
C PRO A 35 -2.25 9.09 1.24
N TRP A 36 -1.74 7.94 0.74
CA TRP A 36 -2.44 6.66 0.85
C TRP A 36 -2.60 6.21 2.31
N ILE A 37 -1.54 6.34 3.13
CA ILE A 37 -1.57 5.96 4.55
C ILE A 37 -2.67 6.73 5.30
N HIS A 38 -2.77 8.05 5.07
CA HIS A 38 -3.79 8.88 5.71
C HIS A 38 -5.20 8.57 5.22
N GLN A 39 -5.39 8.41 3.91
CA GLN A 39 -6.69 8.11 3.31
C GLN A 39 -7.23 6.76 3.79
N ALA A 40 -6.39 5.73 3.78
CA ALA A 40 -6.75 4.38 4.20
C ALA A 40 -6.74 4.19 5.73
N ARG A 41 -6.35 5.22 6.50
CA ARG A 41 -6.16 5.16 7.97
C ARG A 41 -5.28 3.98 8.38
N VAL A 42 -4.23 3.77 7.59
CA VAL A 42 -3.32 2.64 7.75
C VAL A 42 -2.36 2.90 8.90
N VAL A 43 -2.11 1.86 9.69
CA VAL A 43 -1.08 1.80 10.73
C VAL A 43 -0.05 0.76 10.31
N PRO A 44 1.11 1.18 9.76
CA PRO A 44 2.21 0.28 9.46
C PRO A 44 3.01 -0.03 10.74
N SER A 45 3.49 -1.27 10.86
CA SER A 45 4.40 -1.71 11.92
C SER A 45 5.61 -2.39 11.32
N THR A 46 6.75 -1.72 11.36
CA THR A 46 8.04 -2.25 10.91
C THR A 46 8.53 -3.39 11.81
N LEU A 47 8.29 -3.29 13.12
CA LEU A 47 8.69 -4.32 14.08
C LEU A 47 7.99 -5.66 13.81
N HIS A 48 6.71 -5.62 13.48
CA HIS A 48 5.91 -6.82 13.25
C HIS A 48 5.70 -7.15 11.77
N GLN A 49 6.31 -6.37 10.87
CA GLN A 49 6.13 -6.48 9.41
C GLN A 49 4.64 -6.61 9.03
N LYS A 50 3.82 -5.69 9.54
CA LYS A 50 2.36 -5.73 9.39
C LYS A 50 1.80 -4.37 9.01
N VAL A 51 0.72 -4.40 8.26
CA VAL A 51 -0.09 -3.22 7.94
C VAL A 51 -1.50 -3.47 8.48
N LYS A 52 -2.04 -2.51 9.22
CA LYS A 52 -3.38 -2.59 9.79
C LYS A 52 -4.24 -1.44 9.31
N PHE A 53 -5.51 -1.72 9.03
CA PHE A 53 -6.49 -0.70 8.68
C PHE A 53 -7.90 -1.21 8.99
N VAL A 54 -8.90 -0.32 8.96
CA VAL A 54 -10.29 -0.67 9.24
C VAL A 54 -11.13 -0.45 7.98
N VAL A 55 -11.86 -1.49 7.58
CA VAL A 55 -12.83 -1.46 6.48
C VAL A 55 -14.14 -2.04 6.99
N ASP A 56 -15.25 -1.34 6.76
CA ASP A 56 -16.59 -1.76 7.22
C ASP A 56 -16.63 -2.18 8.70
N HIS A 57 -15.96 -1.40 9.56
CA HIS A 57 -15.80 -1.64 11.00
C HIS A 57 -15.06 -2.93 11.38
N LYS A 58 -14.41 -3.60 10.42
CA LYS A 58 -13.58 -4.77 10.64
C LYS A 58 -12.10 -4.40 10.56
N LEU A 59 -11.34 -4.88 11.53
CA LEU A 59 -9.88 -4.76 11.53
C LEU A 59 -9.31 -5.71 10.47
N VAL A 60 -8.59 -5.15 9.50
CA VAL A 60 -7.80 -5.89 8.54
C VAL A 60 -6.34 -5.82 8.97
N VAL A 61 -5.68 -6.98 8.98
CA VAL A 61 -4.25 -7.10 9.24
C VAL A 61 -3.62 -7.83 8.07
N VAL A 62 -2.76 -7.14 7.34
CA VAL A 62 -1.98 -7.70 6.24
C VAL A 62 -0.56 -7.90 6.75
N GLN A 63 -0.03 -9.12 6.61
CA GLN A 63 1.40 -9.35 6.81
C GLN A 63 2.12 -8.78 5.59
N ALA A 64 3.23 -8.07 5.80
CA ALA A 64 4.20 -7.97 4.72
C ALA A 64 4.71 -9.40 4.51
N GLU A 65 4.55 -9.95 3.30
CA GLU A 65 5.01 -11.29 2.99
C GLU A 65 6.49 -11.44 3.36
N GLU A 66 6.82 -12.51 4.08
CA GLU A 66 8.14 -13.13 3.98
C GLU A 66 8.05 -14.18 2.86
N ASP A 67 9.02 -14.08 1.96
CA ASP A 67 9.44 -15.05 0.94
C ASP A 67 8.96 -14.86 -0.51
N TYR A 68 9.96 -14.46 -1.31
CA TYR A 68 10.18 -14.99 -2.65
C TYR A 68 10.01 -16.52 -2.64
N GLN A 69 9.00 -17.01 -3.33
CA GLN A 69 9.04 -18.33 -3.98
C GLN A 69 9.31 -18.13 -5.47
#